data_AF-A0A6P1ELL9-F1
#
_entry.id   AF-A0A6P1ELL9-F1
#
_cell.length_a   1.000
_cell.length_b   1.000
_cell.length_c   1.000
_cell.angle_alpha   90.00
_cell.angle_beta   90.00
_cell.angle_gamma   90.00
#
_symmetry.space_group_name_H-M   'P 1'
#
loop_
_entity.id
_entity.type
_entity.pdbx_description
1 polymer ?
#
loop_
_entity_poly.entity_id
_entity_poly.type
_entity_poly.pdbx_seq_one_letter_code
_entity_poly.pdbx_strand_id
1 'polypeptide(L)'
;MEYIKKLFADPKMYNEVEFGKKIHEENVLLKLMQEILPEEHVVSAGFRFPEDKDNRNIFAKTADGETIMIGLLVADKETWPSGLNYLQNMLKDEVYRFMRNELLLCRTYFILLTPVDPWKNGREKYTISFRNEQSEELTEMLKSKLVIVCPEN
;
A
#
# COMPACT_ATOMS: atom_id res chain seq x y z
N MET A 1 -13.78 -1.09 -7.53
CA MET A 1 -13.72 -0.57 -6.15
C MET A 1 -15.07 -0.67 -5.43
N GLU A 2 -15.96 -1.60 -5.82
CA GLU A 2 -17.26 -1.73 -5.15
C GLU A 2 -17.10 -2.46 -3.81
N TYR A 3 -16.19 -3.44 -3.74
CA TYR A 3 -15.92 -4.19 -2.52
C TYR A 3 -15.26 -3.32 -1.45
N ILE A 4 -14.21 -2.56 -1.81
CA ILE A 4 -13.54 -1.62 -0.90
C ILE A 4 -14.54 -0.59 -0.37
N LYS A 5 -15.39 -0.02 -1.24
CA LYS A 5 -16.46 0.92 -0.84
C LYS A 5 -17.39 0.32 0.20
N LYS A 6 -17.87 -0.90 -0.02
CA LYS A 6 -18.75 -1.60 0.93
C LYS A 6 -18.04 -1.92 2.25
N LEU A 7 -16.77 -2.31 2.19
CA LEU A 7 -15.99 -2.63 3.38
C LEU A 7 -15.81 -1.40 4.27
N PHE A 8 -15.38 -0.29 3.68
CA PHE A 8 -15.12 0.97 4.39
C PHE A 8 -16.37 1.83 4.64
N ALA A 9 -17.56 1.33 4.31
CA ALA A 9 -18.82 1.91 4.77
C ALA A 9 -18.97 1.79 6.30
N ASP A 10 -18.29 0.82 6.95
CA ASP A 10 -18.08 0.81 8.39
C ASP A 10 -16.83 1.65 8.73
N PRO A 11 -16.97 2.78 9.45
CA PRO A 11 -15.84 3.64 9.82
C PRO A 11 -14.78 2.92 10.66
N LYS A 12 -15.13 1.82 11.35
CA LYS A 12 -14.17 1.02 12.11
C LYS A 12 -13.09 0.40 11.23
N MET A 13 -13.33 0.25 9.93
CA MET A 13 -12.33 -0.29 9.01
C MET A 13 -11.13 0.64 8.79
N TYR A 14 -11.21 1.90 9.22
CA TYR A 14 -10.03 2.78 9.28
C TYR A 14 -9.18 2.58 10.56
N ASN A 15 -9.60 1.72 11.49
CA ASN A 15 -8.81 1.30 12.63
C ASN A 15 -7.95 0.08 12.28
N GLU A 16 -6.64 0.14 12.52
CA GLU A 16 -5.70 -0.92 12.16
C GLU A 16 -6.01 -2.28 12.80
N VAL A 17 -6.51 -2.31 14.03
CA VAL A 17 -6.82 -3.55 14.75
C VAL A 17 -8.05 -4.23 14.16
N GLU A 18 -9.12 -3.47 13.94
CA GLU A 18 -10.35 -4.00 13.36
C GLU A 18 -10.15 -4.41 11.90
N PHE A 19 -9.45 -3.58 11.11
CA PHE A 19 -9.08 -3.91 9.75
C PHE A 19 -8.17 -5.15 9.69
N GLY A 20 -7.18 -5.23 10.59
CA GLY A 20 -6.30 -6.39 10.72
C GLY A 20 -7.09 -7.68 10.90
N LYS A 21 -8.03 -7.72 11.84
CA LYS A 21 -8.92 -8.88 12.01
C LYS A 21 -9.68 -9.21 10.72
N LYS A 22 -10.18 -8.17 10.04
CA LYS A 22 -11.01 -8.32 8.85
C LYS A 22 -10.25 -8.91 7.66
N ILE A 23 -9.01 -8.48 7.40
CA ILE A 23 -8.22 -8.99 6.27
C ILE A 23 -7.71 -10.42 6.46
N HIS A 24 -7.78 -10.96 7.68
CA HIS A 24 -7.51 -12.36 7.96
C HIS A 24 -8.73 -13.27 7.70
N GLU A 25 -9.91 -12.71 7.47
CA GLU A 25 -11.07 -13.50 7.04
C GLU A 25 -10.87 -14.02 5.61
N GLU A 26 -11.54 -15.14 5.31
CA GLU A 26 -11.41 -15.83 4.04
C GLU A 26 -11.71 -14.91 2.85
N ASN A 27 -10.81 -14.90 1.86
CA ASN A 27 -10.92 -14.16 0.61
C ASN A 27 -10.98 -12.61 0.72
N VAL A 28 -10.96 -12.01 1.92
CA VAL A 28 -11.01 -10.56 2.08
C VAL A 28 -9.77 -9.90 1.46
N LEU A 29 -8.59 -10.38 1.84
CA LEU A 29 -7.32 -9.84 1.36
C LEU A 29 -7.17 -9.98 -0.16
N LEU A 30 -7.56 -11.13 -0.72
CA LEU A 30 -7.54 -11.35 -2.17
C LEU A 30 -8.43 -10.35 -2.91
N LYS A 31 -9.68 -10.17 -2.46
CA LYS A 31 -10.60 -9.21 -3.08
C LYS A 31 -10.08 -7.78 -3.00
N LEU A 32 -9.44 -7.41 -1.89
CA LEU A 32 -8.77 -6.11 -1.78
C LEU A 32 -7.67 -5.96 -2.82
N MET A 33 -6.75 -6.93 -2.92
CA MET A 33 -5.63 -6.85 -3.86
C MET A 33 -6.11 -6.78 -5.31
N GLN A 34 -7.14 -7.55 -5.67
CA GLN A 34 -7.72 -7.52 -7.02
C GLN A 34 -8.38 -6.18 -7.37
N GLU A 35 -9.00 -5.50 -6.40
CA GLU A 35 -9.59 -4.18 -6.66
C GLU A 35 -8.56 -3.04 -6.64
N ILE A 36 -7.47 -3.16 -5.87
CA ILE A 36 -6.43 -2.12 -5.76
C ILE A 36 -5.42 -2.22 -6.90
N LEU A 37 -5.07 -3.45 -7.30
CA LEU A 37 -4.07 -3.76 -8.32
C LEU A 37 -4.69 -4.59 -9.46
N PRO A 38 -5.71 -4.07 -10.19
CA PRO A 38 -6.42 -4.84 -11.21
C PRO A 38 -5.51 -5.28 -12.37
N GLU A 39 -4.56 -4.42 -12.76
CA GLU A 39 -3.60 -4.68 -13.85
C GLU A 39 -2.59 -5.79 -13.49
N GLU A 40 -2.43 -6.12 -12.21
CA GLU A 40 -1.50 -7.16 -11.76
C GLU A 40 -2.09 -8.57 -11.87
N HIS A 41 -3.37 -8.69 -12.24
CA HIS A 41 -4.06 -9.98 -12.38
C HIS A 41 -3.82 -10.93 -11.19
N VAL A 42 -3.99 -10.40 -9.97
CA VAL A 42 -3.73 -11.14 -8.73
C VAL A 42 -4.68 -12.33 -8.61
N VAL A 43 -4.13 -13.53 -8.43
CA VAL A 43 -4.88 -14.79 -8.28
C VAL A 43 -4.88 -15.33 -6.86
N SER A 44 -3.91 -14.92 -6.03
CA SER A 44 -3.90 -15.24 -4.59
C SER A 44 -3.20 -14.13 -3.80
N ALA A 45 -3.57 -13.98 -2.54
CA ALA A 45 -2.93 -13.08 -1.60
C ALA A 45 -2.92 -13.71 -0.21
N GLY A 46 -1.91 -13.38 0.59
CA GLY A 46 -1.75 -13.97 1.92
C GLY A 46 -0.68 -13.28 2.75
N PHE A 47 -0.42 -13.85 3.92
CA PHE A 47 0.60 -13.38 4.85
C PHE A 47 1.82 -14.28 4.77
N ARG A 48 3.00 -13.67 4.65
CA ARG A 48 4.29 -14.37 4.60
C ARG A 48 4.61 -15.05 5.93
N PHE A 49 4.19 -14.42 7.04
CA PHE A 49 4.31 -14.96 8.39
C PHE A 49 2.91 -14.94 9.04
N PRO A 50 2.10 -16.01 8.89
CA PRO A 50 0.71 -16.03 9.35
C PRO A 50 0.55 -15.93 10.88
N GLU A 51 1.58 -16.36 11.60
CA GLU A 51 1.69 -16.28 13.07
C GLU A 51 1.88 -14.82 13.53
N ASP A 52 2.42 -13.98 12.65
CA ASP A 52 2.68 -12.56 12.88
C ASP A 52 1.47 -11.76 12.41
N LYS A 53 0.76 -11.12 13.34
CA LYS A 53 -0.44 -10.30 13.04
C LYS A 53 -0.08 -8.96 12.40
N ASP A 54 1.11 -8.86 11.84
CA ASP A 54 1.63 -7.68 11.20
C ASP A 54 1.17 -7.61 9.74
N ASN A 55 0.29 -6.65 9.47
CA ASN A 55 -0.25 -6.36 8.14
C ASN A 55 0.82 -5.88 7.13
N ARG A 56 2.08 -5.74 7.56
CA ARG A 56 3.25 -5.41 6.73
C ARG A 56 3.90 -6.63 6.06
N ASN A 57 3.41 -7.84 6.33
CA ASN A 57 3.93 -9.10 5.78
C ASN A 57 3.04 -9.68 4.67
N ILE A 58 2.38 -8.85 3.88
CA ILE A 58 1.46 -9.32 2.84
C ILE A 58 2.21 -9.62 1.55
N PHE A 59 1.80 -10.69 0.87
CA PHE A 59 2.19 -10.97 -0.50
C PHE A 59 0.95 -11.19 -1.38
N ALA A 60 1.10 -10.92 -2.67
CA ALA A 60 0.16 -11.28 -3.72
C ALA A 60 0.90 -12.10 -4.79
N LYS A 61 0.21 -13.04 -5.44
CA LYS A 61 0.72 -13.76 -6.61
C LYS A 61 -0.10 -13.42 -7.83
N THR A 62 0.58 -13.10 -8.92
CA THR A 62 -0.03 -12.86 -10.23
C THR A 62 -0.33 -14.18 -10.94
N ALA A 63 -1.19 -14.13 -11.95
CA ALA A 63 -1.46 -15.28 -12.82
C ALA A 63 -0.19 -15.86 -13.47
N ASP A 64 0.80 -15.01 -13.72
CA ASP A 64 2.08 -15.38 -14.35
C ASP A 64 3.10 -15.99 -13.35
N GLY A 65 2.69 -16.16 -12.09
CA GLY A 65 3.52 -16.78 -11.05
C GLY A 65 4.47 -15.81 -10.33
N GLU A 66 4.40 -14.52 -10.62
CA GLU A 66 5.22 -13.52 -9.94
C GLU A 66 4.69 -13.23 -8.53
N THR A 67 5.60 -12.90 -7.62
CA THR A 67 5.26 -12.52 -6.24
C THR A 67 5.45 -11.03 -6.07
N ILE A 68 4.39 -10.37 -5.59
CA ILE A 68 4.34 -8.96 -5.25
C ILE A 68 4.33 -8.82 -3.73
N MET A 69 5.21 -7.98 -3.19
CA MET A 69 5.22 -7.62 -1.78
C MET A 69 4.32 -6.42 -1.53
N ILE A 70 3.56 -6.46 -0.44
CA ILE A 70 2.58 -5.43 -0.12
C ILE A 70 2.80 -4.93 1.31
N GLY A 71 3.03 -3.62 1.44
CA GLY A 71 2.83 -2.91 2.71
C GLY A 71 1.45 -2.29 2.71
N LEU A 72 0.56 -2.70 3.61
CA LEU A 72 -0.82 -2.24 3.67
C LEU A 72 -1.10 -1.52 4.99
N LEU A 73 -1.60 -0.29 4.91
CA LEU A 73 -2.06 0.48 6.06
C LEU A 73 -3.46 1.03 5.83
N VAL A 74 -4.19 1.19 6.94
CA VAL A 74 -5.42 1.97 7.00
C VAL A 74 -5.20 3.17 7.90
N ALA A 75 -5.84 4.29 7.57
CA ALA A 75 -5.80 5.47 8.40
C ALA A 75 -7.07 6.31 8.24
N ASP A 76 -7.56 6.84 9.35
CA ASP A 76 -8.72 7.74 9.38
C ASP A 76 -8.34 9.19 9.02
N LYS A 77 -9.29 10.11 9.19
CA LYS A 77 -9.14 11.54 8.86
C LYS A 77 -8.07 12.25 9.70
N GLU A 78 -7.71 11.70 10.85
CA GLU A 78 -6.75 12.30 11.79
C GLU A 78 -5.36 11.70 11.62
N THR A 79 -5.29 10.39 11.39
CA THR A 79 -4.05 9.60 11.40
C THR A 79 -3.39 9.43 10.04
N TRP A 80 -4.11 9.72 8.93
CA TRP A 80 -3.56 9.57 7.58
C TRP A 80 -2.23 10.29 7.32
N PRO A 81 -1.92 11.49 7.89
CA PRO A 81 -0.63 12.12 7.63
C PRO A 81 0.53 11.29 8.19
N SER A 82 0.32 10.63 9.32
CA SER A 82 1.30 9.74 9.95
C SER A 82 1.49 8.47 9.12
N GLY A 83 0.39 7.82 8.71
CA GLY A 83 0.43 6.63 7.86
C GLY A 83 1.10 6.89 6.52
N LEU A 84 0.80 8.03 5.89
CA LEU A 84 1.45 8.44 4.64
C LEU A 84 2.95 8.65 4.85
N ASN A 85 3.35 9.42 5.87
CA ASN A 85 4.77 9.65 6.16
C ASN A 85 5.52 8.33 6.45
N TYR A 86 4.89 7.38 7.12
CA TYR A 86 5.46 6.05 7.33
C TYR A 86 5.74 5.32 6.02
N LEU A 87 4.73 5.20 5.13
CA LEU A 87 4.92 4.54 3.83
C LEU A 87 5.96 5.24 2.95
N GLN A 88 6.04 6.57 3.04
CA GLN A 88 7.05 7.35 2.33
C GLN A 88 8.47 7.05 2.82
N ASN A 89 8.65 6.88 4.13
CA ASN A 89 9.95 6.48 4.67
C ASN A 89 10.32 5.06 4.25
N MET A 90 9.36 4.12 4.25
CA MET A 90 9.59 2.76 3.75
C MET A 90 9.99 2.74 2.27
N LEU A 91 9.31 3.54 1.45
CA LEU A 91 9.64 3.67 0.04
C LEU A 91 11.02 4.31 -0.14
N LYS A 92 11.36 5.33 0.64
CA LYS A 92 12.69 5.96 0.66
C LYS A 92 13.80 4.97 1.01
N ASP A 93 13.56 4.10 1.97
CA ASP A 93 14.51 3.03 2.34
C ASP A 93 14.73 2.06 1.18
N GLU A 94 13.67 1.66 0.47
CA GLU A 94 13.80 0.84 -0.75
C GLU A 94 14.63 1.54 -1.84
N VAL A 95 14.55 2.88 -1.96
CA VAL A 95 15.43 3.64 -2.86
C VAL A 95 16.88 3.57 -2.43
N TYR A 96 17.16 3.74 -1.14
CA TYR A 96 18.53 3.67 -0.64
C TYR A 96 19.12 2.28 -0.84
N ARG A 97 18.32 1.22 -0.66
CA ARG A 97 18.73 -0.15 -0.98
C ARG A 97 19.09 -0.30 -2.45
N PHE A 98 18.23 0.20 -3.35
CA PHE A 98 18.51 0.21 -4.79
C PHE A 98 19.80 0.95 -5.12
N MET A 99 19.98 2.17 -4.61
CA MET A 99 21.18 2.97 -4.84
C MET A 99 22.47 2.29 -4.36
N ARG A 100 22.37 1.38 -3.38
CA ARG A 100 23.49 0.58 -2.87
C ARG A 100 23.71 -0.73 -3.63
N ASN A 101 23.00 -0.95 -4.75
CA ASN A 101 22.96 -2.23 -5.48
C ASN A 101 22.54 -3.42 -4.61
N GLU A 102 21.78 -3.18 -3.55
CA GLU A 102 21.12 -4.27 -2.83
C GLU A 102 19.96 -4.78 -3.70
N LEU A 103 19.73 -6.10 -3.72
CA LEU A 103 18.63 -6.73 -4.46
C LEU A 103 17.33 -5.97 -4.19
N LEU A 104 16.89 -5.18 -5.17
CA LEU A 104 15.56 -4.60 -5.14
C LEU A 104 14.55 -5.74 -5.10
N LEU A 105 13.60 -5.67 -4.19
CA LEU A 105 12.35 -6.37 -4.39
C LEU A 105 11.63 -5.63 -5.52
N CYS A 106 11.82 -6.10 -6.76
CA CYS A 106 11.38 -5.41 -7.96
C CYS A 106 9.85 -5.20 -8.04
N ARG A 107 9.05 -5.87 -7.19
CA ARG A 107 7.59 -5.73 -7.16
C ARG A 107 7.08 -5.55 -5.73
N THR A 108 7.18 -4.32 -5.21
CA THR A 108 6.65 -3.93 -3.90
C THR A 108 5.69 -2.76 -4.07
N TYR A 109 4.48 -2.87 -3.50
CA TYR A 109 3.53 -1.75 -3.39
C TYR A 109 3.31 -1.36 -1.92
N PHE A 110 3.25 -0.06 -1.67
CA PHE A 110 2.86 0.52 -0.39
C PHE A 110 1.48 1.14 -0.56
N ILE A 111 0.49 0.60 0.15
CA ILE A 111 -0.92 0.94 -0.03
C ILE A 111 -1.43 1.61 1.24
N LEU A 112 -1.99 2.81 1.10
CA LEU A 112 -2.74 3.49 2.16
C LEU A 112 -4.23 3.56 1.79
N LEU A 113 -5.07 2.96 2.63
CA LEU A 113 -6.52 3.07 2.57
C LEU A 113 -6.97 4.15 3.54
N THR A 114 -7.54 5.24 3.03
CA THR A 114 -7.89 6.41 3.85
C THR A 114 -9.07 7.18 3.25
N PRO A 115 -9.95 7.81 4.05
CA PRO A 115 -11.06 8.59 3.48
C PRO A 115 -10.57 9.93 2.88
N VAL A 116 -9.29 10.27 3.05
CA VAL A 116 -8.72 11.55 2.64
C VAL A 116 -7.81 11.36 1.43
N ASP A 117 -8.09 12.07 0.34
CA ASP A 117 -7.18 12.16 -0.80
C ASP A 117 -6.10 13.22 -0.53
N PRO A 118 -4.83 12.84 -0.29
CA PRO A 118 -3.77 13.80 0.00
C PRO A 118 -3.45 14.70 -1.19
N TRP A 119 -3.72 14.23 -2.42
CA TRP A 119 -3.41 14.93 -3.66
C TRP A 119 -4.44 16.01 -3.95
N LYS A 120 -5.73 15.74 -3.71
CA LYS A 120 -6.81 16.73 -3.88
C LYS A 120 -6.85 17.81 -2.79
N ASN A 121 -6.24 17.57 -1.64
CA ASN A 121 -6.22 18.55 -0.53
C ASN A 121 -5.19 19.67 -0.69
N GLY A 122 -4.60 19.85 -1.88
CA GLY A 122 -3.61 20.93 -2.13
C GLY A 122 -2.35 20.81 -1.29
N ARG A 123 -2.07 19.61 -0.74
CA ARG A 123 -0.92 19.34 0.11
C ARG A 123 0.17 18.62 -0.68
N GLU A 124 0.68 19.29 -1.72
CA GLU A 124 1.90 18.90 -2.46
C GLU A 124 3.12 18.67 -1.55
N LYS A 125 3.08 19.13 -0.29
CA LYS A 125 4.07 18.81 0.75
C LYS A 125 4.20 17.33 1.10
N TYR A 126 3.24 16.49 0.70
CA TYR A 126 3.36 15.03 0.81
C TYR A 126 3.83 14.37 -0.48
N THR A 127 4.45 15.14 -1.38
CA THR A 127 5.23 14.52 -2.45
C THR A 127 6.50 13.95 -1.83
N ILE A 128 6.91 12.74 -2.23
CA ILE A 128 8.17 12.17 -1.76
C ILE A 128 9.30 13.01 -2.36
N SER A 129 9.94 13.83 -1.53
CA SER A 129 11.10 14.63 -1.93
C SER A 129 12.37 13.85 -1.59
N PHE A 130 13.10 13.47 -2.63
CA PHE A 130 14.44 12.90 -2.51
C PHE A 130 15.45 14.04 -2.45
N ARG A 131 16.40 13.98 -1.50
CA ARG A 131 17.40 15.04 -1.29
C ARG A 131 18.52 15.08 -2.34
N ASN A 132 18.64 14.03 -3.17
CA ASN A 132 19.71 13.90 -4.15
C ASN A 132 19.13 14.01 -5.57
N GLU A 133 19.95 14.46 -6.52
CA GLU A 133 19.68 14.40 -7.96
C GLU A 133 19.46 12.92 -8.36
N GLN A 134 18.21 12.49 -8.32
CA GLN A 134 17.77 11.21 -8.87
C GLN A 134 17.22 11.47 -10.27
N SER A 135 17.33 10.49 -11.17
CA SER A 135 16.65 10.59 -12.46
C SER A 135 15.13 10.71 -12.22
N GLU A 136 14.46 11.52 -13.05
CA GLU A 136 13.01 11.66 -13.01
C GLU A 136 12.31 10.30 -13.15
N GLU A 137 12.85 9.40 -13.98
CA GLU A 137 12.37 8.03 -14.18
C GLU A 137 12.37 7.20 -12.89
N LEU A 138 13.44 7.27 -12.09
CA LEU A 138 13.52 6.57 -10.80
C LEU A 138 12.49 7.15 -9.82
N THR A 139 12.37 8.48 -9.80
CA THR A 139 11.40 9.18 -8.95
C THR A 139 9.96 8.78 -9.30
N GLU A 140 9.61 8.73 -10.58
CA GLU A 140 8.28 8.33 -11.05
C GLU A 140 7.99 6.84 -10.81
N MET A 141 8.96 5.94 -11.07
CA MET A 141 8.84 4.52 -10.76
C MET A 141 8.62 4.28 -9.25
N LEU A 142 9.21 5.10 -8.39
CA LEU A 142 9.02 4.97 -6.94
C LEU A 142 7.69 5.55 -6.49
N LYS A 143 7.28 6.70 -7.03
CA LYS A 143 5.92 7.23 -6.81
C LYS A 143 4.85 6.23 -7.24
N SER A 144 5.06 5.49 -8.32
CA SER A 144 4.11 4.48 -8.79
C SER A 144 3.97 3.27 -7.85
N LYS A 145 4.88 3.09 -6.89
CA LYS A 145 4.77 2.05 -5.84
C LYS A 145 3.90 2.49 -4.66
N LEU A 146 3.66 3.79 -4.47
CA LEU A 146 2.78 4.31 -3.41
C LEU A 146 1.35 4.48 -3.94
N VAL A 147 0.44 3.63 -3.48
CA VAL A 147 -0.96 3.64 -3.90
C VAL A 147 -1.80 4.21 -2.77
N ILE A 148 -2.50 5.31 -3.04
CA ILE A 148 -3.48 5.88 -2.11
C ILE A 148 -4.87 5.52 -2.61
N VAL A 149 -5.62 4.80 -1.79
CA VAL A 149 -6.98 4.38 -2.09
C VAL A 149 -7.91 5.16 -1.19
N CYS A 150 -8.84 5.89 -1.81
CA CYS A 150 -9.88 6.65 -1.11
C CYS A 150 -11.23 5.98 -1.31
N PRO A 151 -11.69 5.13 -0.36
CA PRO A 151 -12.96 4.42 -0.50
C PRO A 151 -14.15 5.36 -0.66
N GLU A 152 -14.12 6.55 -0.08
CA GLU A 152 -15.23 7.52 -0.14
C GLU A 152 -15.32 8.29 -1.48
N ASN A 153 -14.30 8.20 -2.34
CA ASN A 153 -14.21 8.98 -3.60
C ASN A 153 -14.60 8.20 -4.85
#